data_AF-A0AAU4DTG3-F1
#
_entry.id   AF-A0AAU4DTG3-F1
#
_cell.length_a   1.000
_cell.length_b   1.000
_cell.length_c   1.000
_cell.angle_alpha   90.00
_cell.angle_beta   90.00
_cell.angle_gamma   90.00
#
_symmetry.space_group_name_H-M   'P 1'
#
loop_
_entity.id
_entity.type
_entity.pdbx_description
1 polymer ?
#
loop_
_entity_poly.entity_id
_entity_poly.type
_entity_poly.pdbx_seq_one_letter_code
_entity_poly.pdbx_strand_id
1 'polypeptide(L)'
;MAALLLAGVLAISGVSVLAAAAFAGQRPWRSQPAAAQIGTVACGDVGASLASVPEAAQPEVDKGLADLDVQVADAYRSLSEPGSGGGEKRVMGDLAGKRSATLQKLAASAGPDSGLPKDLGGLANCSIRRDLVVDSSARDFAPEAPSGTAAQSKGSTGGKGLGRGFVDIKSVRPNVVKPARTGTATGTFTSRCGRNENRHLNPDNVIVAPGVSNGAHHMHDYVGNQITDGFSANGKLAGAGTTCSNGDQSAYYWPVLRLLNGANESDLKAPGGGKDRNVGKILQPAEVGITYSSTTGNKVQSMARFMRIITGDAKALTNGPANAHASWSCTGFEDRQLADKYPICPNGSRVVRTLKFPDCWDGKNIDSANHRTHTAFSNSGGACPKNFRAIPQLVERVAYDVPTGVRFAVDSFPEQLHNPITDHGDFINVMNRNLLDQMVSCINEGRRCG
;
A
#
# COMPACT_ATOMS: atom_id res chain seq x y z
N MET A 1 -6.27 -14.56 85.08
CA MET A 1 -5.81 -13.80 86.27
C MET A 1 -4.30 -13.81 86.28
N ALA A 2 -3.67 -12.69 86.66
CA ALA A 2 -2.24 -12.52 86.96
C ALA A 2 -1.19 -12.88 85.87
N ALA A 3 0.08 -12.44 85.96
CA ALA A 3 0.60 -11.06 85.99
C ALA A 3 2.12 -11.08 86.28
N LEU A 4 2.93 -10.41 85.43
CA LEU A 4 4.30 -9.89 85.70
C LEU A 4 5.40 -10.96 86.05
N LEU A 5 6.69 -10.79 85.78
CA LEU A 5 7.54 -9.79 85.06
C LEU A 5 8.71 -10.61 84.39
N LEU A 6 9.91 -10.17 83.97
CA LEU A 6 10.70 -8.93 84.06
C LEU A 6 11.72 -8.88 82.88
N ALA A 7 12.26 -7.69 82.59
CA ALA A 7 13.42 -7.41 81.72
C ALA A 7 13.26 -7.61 80.19
N GLY A 8 14.06 -6.94 79.35
CA GLY A 8 14.95 -5.81 79.66
C GLY A 8 16.00 -5.46 78.58
N VAL A 9 16.63 -4.30 78.76
CA VAL A 9 17.73 -3.69 77.96
C VAL A 9 17.37 -3.26 76.53
N LEU A 10 17.78 -2.04 76.16
CA LEU A 10 17.64 -1.45 74.82
C LEU A 10 18.96 -1.53 74.02
N ALA A 11 18.85 -1.47 72.70
CA ALA A 11 19.92 -1.04 71.79
C ALA A 11 19.36 -0.09 70.71
N ILE A 12 20.19 0.84 70.23
CA ILE A 12 19.78 1.93 69.31
C ILE A 12 20.57 1.84 67.99
N SER A 13 19.97 2.32 66.90
CA SER A 13 20.52 2.34 65.54
C SER A 13 21.84 3.13 65.41
N GLY A 14 22.83 2.55 64.71
CA GLY A 14 24.11 3.19 64.40
C GLY A 14 24.12 4.01 63.10
N VAL A 15 25.01 5.00 63.06
CA VAL A 15 25.35 5.82 61.87
C VAL A 15 26.73 5.39 61.35
N SER A 16 27.03 5.58 60.07
CA SER A 16 28.40 5.46 59.55
C SER A 16 28.65 6.47 58.42
N VAL A 17 29.75 7.20 58.55
CA VAL A 17 30.30 8.14 57.57
C VAL A 17 31.60 7.55 57.04
N LEU A 18 31.86 7.65 55.73
CA LEU A 18 33.20 7.60 55.17
C LEU A 18 33.22 8.30 53.80
N ALA A 19 34.37 8.84 53.41
CA ALA A 19 34.51 9.69 52.24
C ALA A 19 35.73 9.33 51.37
N ALA A 20 35.60 9.62 50.07
CA ALA A 20 36.66 9.79 49.08
C ALA A 20 37.75 8.71 48.93
N ALA A 21 37.64 7.93 47.86
CA ALA A 21 38.78 7.51 47.06
C ALA A 21 38.47 7.83 45.58
N ALA A 22 39.35 8.57 44.90
CA ALA A 22 39.13 9.02 43.53
C ALA A 22 40.03 8.26 42.55
N PHE A 23 39.44 7.63 41.54
CA PHE A 23 40.14 7.13 40.36
C PHE A 23 39.58 7.81 39.11
N ALA A 24 40.44 8.48 38.36
CA ALA A 24 40.08 9.12 37.09
C ALA A 24 39.95 8.07 35.98
N GLY A 25 39.07 8.29 35.00
CA GLY A 25 39.12 7.47 33.77
C GLY A 25 37.83 7.24 32.98
N GLN A 26 36.67 7.78 33.39
CA GLN A 26 35.46 7.70 32.55
C GLN A 26 35.00 9.09 32.10
N ARG A 27 35.09 9.35 30.79
CA ARG A 27 34.44 10.50 30.16
C ARG A 27 32.92 10.33 30.32
N PRO A 28 32.15 11.37 30.69
CA PRO A 28 30.71 11.29 30.56
C PRO A 28 30.38 10.99 29.09
N TRP A 29 29.55 9.98 28.84
CA TRP A 29 29.10 9.66 27.49
C TRP A 29 28.49 10.93 26.90
N ARG A 30 29.02 11.39 25.75
CA ARG A 30 28.26 12.32 24.91
C ARG A 30 26.93 11.64 24.62
N SER A 31 25.84 12.28 25.03
CA SER A 31 24.52 11.93 24.53
C SER A 31 24.62 11.84 23.01
N GLN A 32 24.26 10.69 22.45
CA GLN A 32 24.18 10.56 21.00
C GLN A 32 23.25 11.66 20.50
N PRO A 33 23.62 12.42 19.44
CA PRO A 33 22.67 13.34 18.84
C PRO A 33 21.44 12.51 18.45
N ALA A 34 20.25 12.95 18.87
CA ALA A 34 19.02 12.23 18.61
C ALA A 34 18.86 12.07 17.09
N ALA A 35 19.18 10.88 16.58
CA ALA A 35 19.29 10.64 15.15
C ALA A 35 17.90 10.89 14.55
N ALA A 36 17.80 11.90 13.69
CA ALA A 36 16.53 12.49 13.28
C ALA A 36 15.48 11.40 12.98
N GLN A 37 14.44 11.39 13.81
CA GLN A 37 13.28 10.53 13.60
C GLN A 37 12.47 11.16 12.47
N ILE A 38 12.76 10.70 11.25
CA ILE A 38 12.08 11.14 10.02
C ILE A 38 10.60 10.81 10.20
N GLY A 39 9.81 11.85 10.42
CA GLY A 39 8.37 11.73 10.53
C GLY A 39 7.72 11.84 9.16
N THR A 40 6.65 11.08 8.97
CA THR A 40 5.79 11.20 7.79
C THR A 40 4.72 12.29 7.99
N VAL A 41 4.26 12.89 6.90
CA VAL A 41 3.16 13.87 6.91
C VAL A 41 1.84 13.11 6.79
N ALA A 42 1.02 13.14 7.83
CA ALA A 42 -0.32 12.56 7.81
C ALA A 42 -1.39 13.65 7.85
N CYS A 43 -2.30 13.62 6.88
CA CYS A 43 -3.45 14.52 6.76
C CYS A 43 -4.76 13.71 6.81
N GLY A 44 -5.91 14.40 6.94
CA GLY A 44 -7.21 13.73 6.75
C GLY A 44 -7.42 13.28 5.30
N ASP A 45 -7.87 12.05 5.12
CA ASP A 45 -8.23 11.50 3.79
C ASP A 45 -9.58 12.08 3.34
N VAL A 46 -9.52 12.88 2.28
CA VAL A 46 -10.67 13.59 1.73
C VAL A 46 -11.46 12.69 0.79
N GLY A 47 -10.79 11.80 0.06
CA GLY A 47 -11.45 10.82 -0.81
C GLY A 47 -12.31 9.87 0.00
N ALA A 48 -11.75 9.30 1.08
CA ALA A 48 -12.49 8.46 2.02
C ALA A 48 -13.69 9.17 2.68
N SER A 49 -13.67 10.50 2.74
CA SER A 49 -14.75 11.34 3.30
C SER A 49 -15.88 11.67 2.31
N LEU A 50 -15.72 11.36 1.02
CA LEU A 50 -16.76 11.61 0.00
C LEU A 50 -17.80 10.48 -0.02
N ALA A 51 -19.06 10.86 0.23
CA ALA A 51 -20.22 9.98 0.16
C ALA A 51 -20.94 10.05 -1.19
N SER A 52 -20.96 11.22 -1.82
CA SER A 52 -21.48 11.42 -3.17
C SER A 52 -20.75 12.57 -3.89
N VAL A 53 -20.73 12.53 -5.22
CA VAL A 53 -20.24 13.61 -6.10
C VAL A 53 -21.18 13.66 -7.31
N PRO A 54 -21.65 14.84 -7.76
CA PRO A 54 -22.38 14.96 -9.02
C PRO A 54 -21.49 14.59 -10.21
N GLU A 55 -21.99 13.78 -11.15
CA GLU A 55 -21.23 13.32 -12.32
C GLU A 55 -20.57 14.48 -13.10
N ALA A 56 -21.27 15.61 -13.23
CA ALA A 56 -20.80 16.81 -13.89
C ALA A 56 -19.73 17.63 -13.12
N ALA A 57 -19.40 17.23 -11.89
CA ALA A 57 -18.38 17.85 -11.03
C ALA A 57 -17.26 16.87 -10.63
N GLN A 58 -17.34 15.61 -11.09
CA GLN A 58 -16.34 14.58 -10.82
C GLN A 58 -14.93 15.01 -11.29
N PRO A 59 -14.71 15.57 -12.50
CA PRO A 59 -13.37 15.97 -12.95
C PRO A 59 -12.72 17.06 -12.07
N GLU A 60 -13.51 18.01 -11.57
CA GLU A 60 -13.05 19.05 -10.64
C GLU A 60 -12.72 18.49 -9.25
N VAL A 61 -13.47 17.50 -8.79
CA VAL A 61 -13.22 16.81 -7.51
C VAL A 61 -11.98 15.93 -7.60
N ASP A 62 -11.85 15.09 -8.62
CA ASP A 62 -10.72 14.19 -8.85
C ASP A 62 -9.40 14.98 -8.94
N LYS A 63 -9.41 16.08 -9.69
CA LYS A 63 -8.30 17.02 -9.75
C LYS A 63 -8.02 17.67 -8.38
N GLY A 64 -9.06 18.01 -7.62
CA GLY A 64 -8.92 18.56 -6.28
C GLY A 64 -8.30 17.56 -5.29
N LEU A 65 -8.59 16.27 -5.42
CA LEU A 65 -7.97 15.20 -4.64
C LEU A 65 -6.49 15.03 -5.02
N ALA A 66 -6.15 15.00 -6.32
CA ALA A 66 -4.77 14.94 -6.77
C ALA A 66 -3.95 16.19 -6.34
N ASP A 67 -4.51 17.39 -6.47
CA ASP A 67 -3.88 18.64 -5.99
C ASP A 67 -3.59 18.57 -4.48
N LEU A 68 -4.46 17.93 -3.68
CA LEU A 68 -4.26 17.74 -2.23
C LEU A 68 -3.12 16.77 -1.90
N ASP A 69 -2.90 15.74 -2.71
CA ASP A 69 -1.81 14.77 -2.54
C ASP A 69 -0.45 15.34 -2.94
N VAL A 70 -0.39 16.08 -4.05
CA VAL A 70 0.80 16.85 -4.47
C VAL A 70 1.28 17.76 -3.33
N GLN A 71 0.34 18.38 -2.59
CA GLN A 71 0.67 19.23 -1.45
C GLN A 71 1.29 18.46 -0.27
N VAL A 72 0.86 17.22 -0.01
CA VAL A 72 1.45 16.35 1.03
C VAL A 72 2.86 15.91 0.63
N ALA A 73 3.03 15.43 -0.61
CA ALA A 73 4.33 15.04 -1.15
C ALA A 73 5.34 16.21 -1.14
N ASP A 74 4.92 17.43 -1.52
CA ASP A 74 5.74 18.64 -1.44
C ASP A 74 6.15 18.99 0.01
N ALA A 75 5.22 18.88 0.96
CA ALA A 75 5.52 19.13 2.37
C ALA A 75 6.50 18.10 2.92
N TYR A 76 6.29 16.81 2.64
CA TYR A 76 7.22 15.76 3.06
C TYR A 76 8.59 15.88 2.39
N ARG A 77 8.65 16.22 1.09
CA ARG A 77 9.91 16.54 0.39
C ARG A 77 10.66 17.64 1.15
N SER A 78 9.97 18.74 1.42
CA SER A 78 10.48 19.92 2.14
C SER A 78 10.90 19.63 3.59
N LEU A 79 10.30 18.67 4.29
CA LEU A 79 10.70 18.27 5.65
C LEU A 79 11.92 17.34 5.67
N SER A 80 12.19 16.64 4.57
CA SER A 80 13.24 15.61 4.51
C SER A 80 14.59 16.11 4.01
N GLU A 81 14.63 17.26 3.31
CA GLU A 81 15.81 17.72 2.58
C GLU A 81 16.74 18.57 3.46
N PRO A 82 18.04 18.24 3.60
CA PRO A 82 18.95 19.02 4.44
C PRO A 82 19.09 20.48 3.96
N GLY A 83 18.79 21.43 4.85
CA GLY A 83 18.93 22.87 4.57
C GLY A 83 17.67 23.56 4.05
N SER A 84 16.54 22.87 3.94
CA SER A 84 15.23 23.44 3.65
C SER A 84 14.80 24.44 4.76
N GLY A 85 15.00 25.75 4.51
CA GLY A 85 14.87 26.84 5.50
C GLY A 85 13.47 27.15 6.05
N GLY A 86 12.56 26.17 6.08
CA GLY A 86 11.22 26.30 6.64
C GLY A 86 11.15 26.10 8.15
N GLY A 87 11.65 24.94 8.62
CA GLY A 87 11.34 24.40 9.94
C GLY A 87 9.91 23.83 10.01
N GLU A 88 9.70 22.78 10.79
CA GLU A 88 8.48 21.96 10.78
C GLU A 88 7.18 22.79 10.88
N LYS A 89 7.14 23.75 11.82
CA LYS A 89 5.98 24.62 12.05
C LYS A 89 5.59 25.47 10.84
N ARG A 90 6.55 25.93 10.03
CA ARG A 90 6.24 26.71 8.81
C ARG A 90 5.66 25.78 7.75
N VAL A 91 6.35 24.69 7.42
CA VAL A 91 5.93 23.76 6.35
C VAL A 91 4.53 23.21 6.59
N MET A 92 4.21 22.85 7.85
CA MET A 92 2.87 22.35 8.21
C MET A 92 1.79 23.45 8.19
N GLY A 93 2.15 24.71 8.46
CA GLY A 93 1.24 25.86 8.35
C GLY A 93 0.96 26.21 6.88
N ASP A 94 1.99 26.25 6.05
CA ASP A 94 1.88 26.49 4.60
C ASP A 94 1.04 25.38 3.93
N LEU A 95 1.25 24.12 4.34
CA LEU A 95 0.45 22.97 3.93
C LEU A 95 -1.03 23.13 4.31
N ALA A 96 -1.32 23.45 5.57
CA ALA A 96 -2.71 23.63 6.03
C ALA A 96 -3.42 24.79 5.30
N GLY A 97 -2.69 25.87 4.98
CA GLY A 97 -3.19 26.97 4.16
C GLY A 97 -3.55 26.55 2.72
N LYS A 98 -2.64 25.87 2.03
CA LYS A 98 -2.88 25.32 0.68
C LYS A 98 -4.05 24.32 0.66
N ARG A 99 -4.08 23.40 1.62
CA ARG A 99 -5.14 22.37 1.73
C ARG A 99 -6.49 23.01 1.98
N SER A 100 -6.57 24.01 2.86
CA SER A 100 -7.82 24.77 3.12
C SER A 100 -8.39 25.38 1.84
N ALA A 101 -7.55 26.03 1.02
CA ALA A 101 -7.99 26.66 -0.23
C ALA A 101 -8.40 25.65 -1.31
N THR A 102 -7.83 24.44 -1.30
CA THR A 102 -8.22 23.35 -2.20
C THR A 102 -9.53 22.70 -1.75
N LEU A 103 -9.65 22.40 -0.44
CA LEU A 103 -10.84 21.83 0.19
C LEU A 103 -12.08 22.71 0.02
N GLN A 104 -11.94 24.04 0.12
CA GLN A 104 -13.06 24.97 -0.11
C GLN A 104 -13.61 24.89 -1.54
N LYS A 105 -12.75 24.72 -2.55
CA LYS A 105 -13.16 24.53 -3.95
C LYS A 105 -13.81 23.16 -4.14
N LEU A 106 -13.20 22.11 -3.61
CA LEU A 106 -13.70 20.73 -3.71
C LEU A 106 -15.10 20.61 -3.07
N ALA A 107 -15.30 21.17 -1.88
CA ALA A 107 -16.62 21.20 -1.22
C ALA A 107 -17.66 22.04 -1.99
N ALA A 108 -17.25 23.13 -2.63
CA ALA A 108 -18.14 23.93 -3.49
C ALA A 108 -18.55 23.17 -4.77
N SER A 109 -17.65 22.39 -5.37
CA SER A 109 -17.93 21.59 -6.57
C SER A 109 -18.73 20.31 -6.27
N ALA A 110 -18.38 19.60 -5.20
CA ALA A 110 -19.06 18.36 -4.78
C ALA A 110 -20.45 18.62 -4.17
N GLY A 111 -20.70 19.84 -3.67
CA GLY A 111 -22.00 20.27 -3.16
C GLY A 111 -22.33 19.81 -1.74
N PRO A 112 -23.53 20.16 -1.23
CA PRO A 112 -23.90 19.95 0.18
C PRO A 112 -24.11 18.47 0.55
N ASP A 113 -24.52 17.63 -0.40
CA ASP A 113 -24.78 16.20 -0.20
C ASP A 113 -23.51 15.33 -0.34
N SER A 114 -22.33 15.97 -0.46
CA SER A 114 -21.05 15.29 -0.67
C SER A 114 -20.57 14.44 0.52
N GLY A 115 -21.15 14.65 1.70
CA GLY A 115 -20.75 13.98 2.95
C GLY A 115 -19.60 14.64 3.70
N LEU A 116 -18.96 15.67 3.10
CA LEU A 116 -17.86 16.40 3.72
C LEU A 116 -18.32 17.15 5.00
N PRO A 117 -17.45 17.26 6.02
CA PRO A 117 -17.78 17.99 7.25
C PRO A 117 -17.90 19.49 6.98
N LYS A 118 -18.83 20.16 7.68
CA LYS A 118 -19.02 21.63 7.59
C LYS A 118 -17.77 22.41 8.03
N ASP A 119 -16.99 21.86 8.96
CA ASP A 119 -15.66 22.34 9.28
C ASP A 119 -14.62 21.48 8.57
N LEU A 120 -14.00 22.05 7.53
CA LEU A 120 -12.95 21.41 6.74
C LEU A 120 -11.57 21.51 7.44
N GLY A 121 -11.46 22.20 8.58
CA GLY A 121 -10.22 22.36 9.34
C GLY A 121 -9.60 21.04 9.80
N GLY A 122 -10.43 20.03 10.10
CA GLY A 122 -9.96 18.67 10.43
C GLY A 122 -9.33 17.92 9.25
N LEU A 123 -9.71 18.25 8.00
CA LEU A 123 -9.13 17.70 6.77
C LEU A 123 -7.95 18.53 6.25
N ALA A 124 -7.97 19.84 6.51
CA ALA A 124 -6.93 20.77 6.08
C ALA A 124 -5.66 20.66 6.92
N ASN A 125 -5.81 20.54 8.25
CA ASN A 125 -4.68 20.37 9.16
C ASN A 125 -4.04 18.98 9.00
N CYS A 126 -2.72 18.94 9.20
CA CYS A 126 -1.92 17.72 9.10
C CYS A 126 -0.96 17.63 10.29
N SER A 127 -0.44 16.42 10.53
CA SER A 127 0.47 16.10 11.64
C SER A 127 1.76 15.45 11.12
N ILE A 128 2.86 15.60 11.86
CA ILE A 128 4.09 14.84 11.60
C ILE A 128 4.10 13.62 12.52
N ARG A 129 3.87 12.43 11.94
CA ARG A 129 3.78 11.16 12.66
C ARG A 129 5.16 10.50 12.72
N ARG A 130 5.54 10.04 13.91
CA ARG A 130 6.84 9.38 14.21
C ARG A 130 6.66 8.04 14.93
N ASP A 131 5.42 7.58 14.96
CA ASP A 131 4.87 6.47 15.74
C ASP A 131 4.29 5.36 14.84
N LEU A 132 3.97 5.69 13.58
CA LEU A 132 3.33 4.82 12.58
C LEU A 132 4.28 3.75 12.02
N VAL A 133 4.62 2.73 12.81
CA VAL A 133 5.49 1.60 12.38
C VAL A 133 6.89 2.08 11.90
N VAL A 134 7.23 3.34 12.18
CA VAL A 134 8.57 3.94 12.00
C VAL A 134 9.46 3.58 13.19
N ASP A 135 9.50 2.29 13.53
CA ASP A 135 10.75 1.72 14.00
C ASP A 135 11.75 1.73 12.81
N SER A 136 13.02 1.38 13.01
CA SER A 136 14.06 1.62 11.98
C SER A 136 13.83 0.91 10.63
N SER A 137 12.84 0.02 10.54
CA SER A 137 12.35 -0.60 9.29
C SER A 137 12.14 0.36 8.13
N ALA A 138 11.68 1.60 8.37
CA ALA A 138 11.53 2.58 7.30
C ALA A 138 12.87 2.95 6.61
N ARG A 139 14.00 2.87 7.33
CA ARG A 139 15.34 3.07 6.74
C ARG A 139 15.81 1.86 5.94
N ASP A 140 15.20 0.70 6.15
CA ASP A 140 15.50 -0.53 5.41
C ASP A 140 14.75 -0.55 4.07
N PHE A 141 13.61 0.13 3.97
CA PHE A 141 12.85 0.34 2.72
C PHE A 141 13.35 1.55 1.92
N ALA A 142 13.93 2.55 2.59
CA ALA A 142 14.53 3.69 1.92
C ALA A 142 15.81 3.29 1.12
N PRO A 143 16.03 3.87 -0.06
CA PRO A 143 17.32 3.81 -0.74
C PRO A 143 18.41 4.47 0.13
N GLU A 144 19.62 3.94 0.12
CA GLU A 144 20.76 4.63 0.73
C GLU A 144 21.06 5.91 -0.06
N ALA A 145 21.07 7.05 0.63
CA ALA A 145 21.40 8.33 0.01
C ALA A 145 22.83 8.27 -0.60
N PRO A 146 23.05 8.85 -1.80
CA PRO A 146 24.32 8.75 -2.50
C PRO A 146 25.43 9.56 -1.79
N SER A 147 26.05 8.96 -0.78
CA SER A 147 27.25 9.50 -0.13
C SER A 147 28.40 9.55 -1.14
N GLY A 148 29.07 10.71 -1.24
CA GLY A 148 30.08 11.01 -2.26
C GLY A 148 31.42 10.28 -2.09
N THR A 149 31.44 9.10 -1.47
CA THR A 149 32.64 8.31 -1.19
C THR A 149 32.40 6.85 -1.57
N ALA A 150 33.00 6.42 -2.68
CA ALA A 150 32.93 5.04 -3.20
C ALA A 150 33.77 4.07 -2.34
N ALA A 151 33.31 3.79 -1.11
CA ALA A 151 33.86 2.76 -0.25
C ALA A 151 33.49 1.37 -0.81
N GLN A 152 34.45 0.71 -1.47
CA GLN A 152 34.27 -0.64 -2.02
C GLN A 152 33.95 -1.64 -0.90
N SER A 153 32.68 -2.03 -0.75
CA SER A 153 32.26 -3.14 0.10
C SER A 153 32.67 -4.48 -0.56
N LYS A 154 33.94 -4.85 -0.41
CA LYS A 154 34.42 -6.21 -0.75
C LYS A 154 33.54 -7.24 -0.03
N GLY A 155 33.22 -8.33 -0.72
CA GLY A 155 32.18 -9.27 -0.32
C GLY A 155 32.37 -9.81 1.10
N SER A 156 31.29 -9.75 1.90
CA SER A 156 31.22 -10.36 3.23
C SER A 156 30.27 -11.55 3.18
N THR A 157 30.83 -12.76 3.17
CA THR A 157 30.08 -14.01 3.36
C THR A 157 29.74 -14.15 4.85
N GLY A 158 28.68 -13.47 5.29
CA GLY A 158 28.22 -13.51 6.68
C GLY A 158 26.98 -12.64 6.86
N GLY A 159 25.93 -13.20 7.46
CA GLY A 159 24.62 -12.56 7.53
C GLY A 159 24.58 -11.32 8.43
N LYS A 160 24.73 -10.13 7.85
CA LYS A 160 23.98 -8.95 8.29
C LYS A 160 22.64 -8.97 7.55
N GLY A 161 21.54 -9.06 8.27
CA GLY A 161 20.20 -9.17 7.67
C GLY A 161 19.81 -7.92 6.88
N LEU A 162 18.80 -8.05 6.00
CA LEU A 162 18.28 -6.96 5.16
C LEU A 162 17.63 -5.80 5.93
N GLY A 163 17.59 -5.87 7.26
CA GLY A 163 16.92 -4.93 8.13
C GLY A 163 15.77 -5.57 8.93
N ARG A 164 15.12 -4.77 9.77
CA ARG A 164 13.91 -5.13 10.53
C ARG A 164 12.62 -4.97 9.70
N GLY A 165 12.72 -4.34 8.53
CA GLY A 165 11.65 -4.34 7.51
C GLY A 165 11.43 -5.70 6.82
N PHE A 166 12.40 -6.61 6.92
CA PHE A 166 12.38 -7.92 6.26
C PHE A 166 12.29 -9.08 7.27
N VAL A 167 11.75 -10.23 6.86
CA VAL A 167 11.63 -11.44 7.70
C VAL A 167 11.85 -12.73 6.90
N ASP A 168 12.61 -13.69 7.44
CA ASP A 168 12.74 -15.02 6.82
C ASP A 168 11.39 -15.75 6.87
N ILE A 169 10.83 -16.07 5.70
CA ILE A 169 9.54 -16.74 5.58
C ILE A 169 9.52 -18.11 6.30
N LYS A 170 10.67 -18.77 6.49
CA LYS A 170 10.79 -20.03 7.25
C LYS A 170 10.56 -19.84 8.75
N SER A 171 10.83 -18.64 9.28
CA SER A 171 10.56 -18.30 10.69
C SER A 171 9.06 -18.03 10.94
N VAL A 172 8.30 -17.72 9.89
CA VAL A 172 6.88 -17.43 9.95
C VAL A 172 6.09 -18.74 10.05
N ARG A 173 5.15 -18.80 11.01
CA ARG A 173 4.20 -19.92 11.12
C ARG A 173 3.10 -19.76 10.06
N PRO A 174 2.59 -20.86 9.47
CA PRO A 174 1.43 -20.79 8.57
C PRO A 174 0.25 -20.08 9.24
N ASN A 175 -0.33 -19.10 8.56
CA ASN A 175 -1.37 -18.22 9.08
C ASN A 175 -2.56 -18.03 8.12
N VAL A 176 -2.50 -18.63 6.92
CA VAL A 176 -3.62 -18.60 5.96
C VAL A 176 -4.72 -19.56 6.38
N VAL A 177 -5.79 -19.02 6.96
CA VAL A 177 -7.07 -19.72 7.10
C VAL A 177 -7.72 -19.83 5.72
N LYS A 178 -7.95 -21.05 5.25
CA LYS A 178 -8.74 -21.31 4.02
C LYS A 178 -10.23 -21.35 4.40
N PRO A 179 -11.09 -20.50 3.82
CA PRO A 179 -12.53 -20.55 4.08
C PRO A 179 -13.11 -21.91 3.71
N ALA A 180 -14.09 -22.37 4.50
CA ALA A 180 -14.83 -23.59 4.19
C ALA A 180 -15.65 -23.38 2.91
N ARG A 181 -15.46 -24.26 1.91
CA ARG A 181 -16.28 -24.27 0.70
C ARG A 181 -17.52 -25.15 0.91
N THR A 182 -18.68 -24.52 0.98
CA THR A 182 -19.98 -25.17 1.26
C THR A 182 -20.95 -25.08 0.08
N GLY A 183 -20.77 -24.10 -0.81
CA GLY A 183 -21.60 -23.94 -2.02
C GLY A 183 -21.01 -24.62 -3.26
N THR A 184 -21.83 -24.73 -4.32
CA THR A 184 -21.50 -25.50 -5.53
C THR A 184 -20.65 -24.76 -6.57
N ALA A 185 -20.45 -23.44 -6.43
CA ALA A 185 -19.68 -22.62 -7.38
C ALA A 185 -18.16 -22.78 -7.18
N THR A 186 -17.66 -24.00 -7.33
CA THR A 186 -16.28 -24.40 -7.03
C THR A 186 -15.28 -24.05 -8.15
N GLY A 187 -15.76 -23.48 -9.26
CA GLY A 187 -14.99 -23.28 -10.48
C GLY A 187 -14.00 -22.13 -10.43
N THR A 188 -13.29 -21.93 -11.54
CA THR A 188 -12.26 -20.88 -11.67
C THR A 188 -12.12 -20.44 -13.13
N PHE A 189 -12.03 -19.14 -13.35
CA PHE A 189 -11.73 -18.53 -14.64
C PHE A 189 -10.39 -17.78 -14.57
N THR A 190 -9.54 -17.89 -15.59
CA THR A 190 -8.18 -17.34 -15.57
C THR A 190 -7.88 -16.50 -16.82
N SER A 191 -7.55 -15.22 -16.65
CA SER A 191 -7.07 -14.38 -17.74
C SER A 191 -5.54 -14.47 -17.85
N ARG A 192 -5.03 -15.14 -18.90
CA ARG A 192 -3.58 -15.22 -19.16
C ARG A 192 -3.14 -14.00 -19.98
N CYS A 193 -2.62 -12.99 -19.29
CA CYS A 193 -2.27 -11.66 -19.82
C CYS A 193 -0.77 -11.35 -19.90
N GLY A 194 0.10 -12.36 -19.79
CA GLY A 194 1.55 -12.15 -19.77
C GLY A 194 2.04 -11.53 -18.45
N ARG A 195 3.21 -10.91 -18.50
CA ARG A 195 3.98 -10.34 -17.38
C ARG A 195 4.54 -8.97 -17.74
N ASN A 196 3.73 -8.16 -18.43
CA ASN A 196 4.10 -6.88 -19.02
C ASN A 196 5.39 -6.93 -19.88
N GLU A 197 5.50 -7.93 -20.76
CA GLU A 197 6.58 -8.00 -21.76
C GLU A 197 6.66 -6.77 -22.68
N ASN A 198 5.53 -6.08 -22.87
CA ASN A 198 5.40 -4.83 -23.61
C ASN A 198 5.83 -3.57 -22.83
N ARG A 199 6.21 -3.69 -21.55
CA ARG A 199 6.72 -2.60 -20.68
C ARG A 199 5.79 -1.38 -20.62
N HIS A 200 4.49 -1.62 -20.57
CA HIS A 200 3.47 -0.62 -20.28
C HIS A 200 3.60 -0.17 -18.82
N LEU A 201 4.29 0.95 -18.60
CA LEU A 201 4.51 1.57 -17.29
C LEU A 201 4.11 3.04 -17.36
N ASN A 202 3.37 3.51 -16.36
CA ASN A 202 3.14 4.94 -16.11
C ASN A 202 2.78 5.17 -14.64
N PRO A 203 2.93 6.41 -14.12
CA PRO A 203 2.57 6.75 -12.75
C PRO A 203 1.22 7.46 -12.62
N ASP A 204 0.33 7.26 -13.59
CA ASP A 204 -1.02 7.84 -13.55
C ASP A 204 -1.94 6.95 -12.70
N ASN A 205 -3.03 7.52 -12.17
CA ASN A 205 -4.11 6.75 -11.54
C ASN A 205 -5.45 7.07 -12.21
N VAL A 206 -5.88 6.22 -13.13
CA VAL A 206 -7.10 6.39 -13.94
C VAL A 206 -8.41 6.06 -13.18
N ILE A 207 -8.32 5.55 -11.95
CA ILE A 207 -9.47 5.38 -11.06
C ILE A 207 -9.60 6.60 -10.13
N VAL A 208 -8.56 6.93 -9.37
CA VAL A 208 -8.59 7.94 -8.29
C VAL A 208 -8.29 9.37 -8.77
N ALA A 209 -7.60 9.52 -9.91
CA ALA A 209 -7.22 10.82 -10.47
C ALA A 209 -7.29 10.85 -12.02
N PRO A 210 -8.43 10.47 -12.63
CA PRO A 210 -8.59 10.53 -14.09
C PRO A 210 -8.35 11.96 -14.61
N GLY A 211 -7.70 12.06 -15.77
CA GLY A 211 -7.23 13.31 -16.36
C GLY A 211 -5.94 13.87 -15.75
N VAL A 212 -5.32 13.20 -14.76
CA VAL A 212 -4.11 13.68 -14.07
C VAL A 212 -2.91 12.78 -14.36
N SER A 213 -1.91 13.33 -15.07
CA SER A 213 -0.59 12.70 -15.19
C SER A 213 0.15 12.66 -13.85
N ASN A 214 0.83 11.57 -13.55
CA ASN A 214 1.50 11.32 -12.26
C ASN A 214 0.56 11.28 -11.05
N GLY A 215 -0.75 11.07 -11.25
CA GLY A 215 -1.75 11.03 -10.18
C GLY A 215 -1.50 9.97 -9.09
N ALA A 216 -0.64 8.97 -9.33
CA ALA A 216 -0.22 8.00 -8.32
C ALA A 216 1.04 8.43 -7.54
N HIS A 217 1.86 9.34 -8.05
CA HIS A 217 3.23 9.63 -7.57
C HIS A 217 4.20 8.42 -7.52
N HIS A 218 3.79 7.25 -8.00
CA HIS A 218 4.61 6.02 -8.03
C HIS A 218 4.32 5.22 -9.30
N MET A 219 5.26 4.38 -9.76
CA MET A 219 5.12 3.74 -11.07
C MET A 219 4.20 2.51 -11.00
N HIS A 220 3.17 2.46 -11.84
CA HIS A 220 2.32 1.29 -12.03
C HIS A 220 2.82 0.38 -13.16
N ASP A 221 2.59 -0.92 -12.99
CA ASP A 221 2.93 -2.02 -13.90
C ASP A 221 1.65 -2.76 -14.29
N TYR A 222 1.41 -2.88 -15.60
CA TYR A 222 0.10 -3.17 -16.18
C TYR A 222 0.10 -4.47 -17.01
N VAL A 223 -0.98 -5.25 -16.93
CA VAL A 223 -1.31 -6.30 -17.91
C VAL A 223 -2.75 -6.18 -18.41
N GLY A 224 -3.03 -6.80 -19.57
CA GLY A 224 -4.29 -6.67 -20.27
C GLY A 224 -4.31 -5.45 -21.17
N ASN A 225 -5.14 -4.47 -20.85
CA ASN A 225 -5.40 -3.29 -21.70
C ASN A 225 -4.13 -2.49 -22.04
N GLN A 226 -3.82 -2.41 -23.34
CA GLN A 226 -2.54 -1.91 -23.86
C GLN A 226 -2.40 -0.38 -23.92
N ILE A 227 -3.41 0.40 -23.46
CA ILE A 227 -3.39 1.87 -23.56
C ILE A 227 -3.85 2.57 -22.28
N THR A 228 -3.84 1.89 -21.13
CA THR A 228 -4.29 2.44 -19.84
C THR A 228 -3.34 3.54 -19.35
N ASP A 229 -3.82 4.78 -19.32
CA ASP A 229 -3.14 5.97 -18.79
C ASP A 229 -4.19 6.83 -18.07
N GLY A 230 -3.79 7.94 -17.44
CA GLY A 230 -4.71 8.82 -16.71
C GLY A 230 -5.86 9.36 -17.56
N PHE A 231 -5.72 9.38 -18.89
CA PHE A 231 -6.69 9.90 -19.84
C PHE A 231 -7.56 8.80 -20.49
N SER A 232 -7.49 7.57 -19.97
CA SER A 232 -8.18 6.40 -20.54
C SER A 232 -9.67 6.30 -20.17
N ALA A 233 -10.49 7.13 -20.84
CA ALA A 233 -11.94 7.03 -20.80
C ALA A 233 -12.45 5.65 -21.28
N ASN A 234 -13.62 5.23 -20.78
CA ASN A 234 -14.24 3.92 -21.03
C ASN A 234 -14.29 3.52 -22.53
N GLY A 235 -14.58 4.47 -23.43
CA GLY A 235 -14.60 4.23 -24.88
C GLY A 235 -13.21 3.94 -25.48
N LYS A 236 -12.18 4.64 -25.00
CA LYS A 236 -10.77 4.40 -25.38
C LYS A 236 -10.36 2.99 -24.96
N LEU A 237 -10.59 2.64 -23.69
CA LEU A 237 -10.32 1.31 -23.13
C LEU A 237 -11.04 0.18 -23.89
N ALA A 238 -12.32 0.36 -24.23
CA ALA A 238 -13.11 -0.64 -24.96
C ALA A 238 -12.72 -0.79 -26.45
N GLY A 239 -12.02 0.18 -27.03
CA GLY A 239 -11.41 0.08 -28.36
C GLY A 239 -9.96 -0.45 -28.35
N ALA A 240 -9.39 -0.71 -27.18
CA ALA A 240 -7.99 -1.08 -27.02
C ALA A 240 -7.70 -2.54 -27.42
N GLY A 241 -6.45 -2.78 -27.84
CA GLY A 241 -5.85 -4.11 -27.81
C GLY A 241 -5.55 -4.59 -26.38
N THR A 242 -5.25 -5.88 -26.25
CA THR A 242 -4.96 -6.53 -24.96
C THR A 242 -3.81 -7.53 -25.07
N THR A 243 -3.07 -7.73 -23.98
CA THR A 243 -2.12 -8.83 -23.82
C THR A 243 -2.80 -10.14 -23.38
N CYS A 244 -4.09 -10.12 -23.04
CA CYS A 244 -4.83 -11.30 -22.58
C CYS A 244 -5.23 -12.24 -23.73
N SER A 245 -4.73 -13.48 -23.68
CA SER A 245 -4.95 -14.52 -24.71
C SER A 245 -6.40 -14.97 -24.93
N ASN A 246 -7.32 -14.59 -24.03
CA ASN A 246 -8.76 -14.84 -24.10
C ASN A 246 -9.56 -13.63 -24.64
N GLY A 247 -8.90 -12.55 -25.08
CA GLY A 247 -9.56 -11.33 -25.56
C GLY A 247 -10.13 -10.42 -24.46
N ASP A 248 -9.73 -10.66 -23.20
CA ASP A 248 -10.07 -9.81 -22.06
C ASP A 248 -9.42 -8.43 -22.20
N GLN A 249 -10.21 -7.39 -22.45
CA GLN A 249 -9.73 -6.01 -22.60
C GLN A 249 -9.48 -5.28 -21.27
N SER A 250 -9.65 -5.94 -20.12
CA SER A 250 -9.56 -5.31 -18.80
C SER A 250 -8.16 -4.79 -18.48
N ALA A 251 -8.09 -3.75 -17.65
CA ALA A 251 -6.82 -3.29 -17.08
C ALA A 251 -6.61 -3.93 -15.71
N TYR A 252 -5.45 -4.54 -15.52
CA TYR A 252 -4.96 -5.10 -14.26
C TYR A 252 -3.64 -4.41 -13.95
N TYR A 253 -3.55 -3.68 -12.83
CA TYR A 253 -2.32 -2.96 -12.51
C TYR A 253 -2.07 -2.81 -11.01
N TRP A 254 -0.80 -2.60 -10.70
CA TRP A 254 -0.23 -2.62 -9.36
C TRP A 254 1.04 -1.74 -9.34
N PRO A 255 1.56 -1.32 -8.19
CA PRO A 255 2.87 -0.67 -8.14
C PRO A 255 4.00 -1.62 -8.57
N VAL A 256 5.05 -1.09 -9.19
CA VAL A 256 6.27 -1.85 -9.48
C VAL A 256 6.96 -2.32 -8.21
N LEU A 257 7.73 -3.40 -8.32
CA LEU A 257 8.70 -3.81 -7.31
C LEU A 257 10.10 -3.36 -7.73
N ARG A 258 10.80 -2.57 -6.90
CA ARG A 258 12.18 -2.12 -7.19
C ARG A 258 13.22 -2.90 -6.40
N LEU A 259 14.33 -3.25 -7.04
CA LEU A 259 15.57 -3.63 -6.37
C LEU A 259 16.33 -2.37 -5.93
N LEU A 260 16.56 -2.25 -4.63
CA LEU A 260 17.33 -1.19 -3.98
C LEU A 260 18.83 -1.53 -4.03
N ASN A 261 19.34 -1.79 -5.23
CA ASN A 261 20.71 -2.25 -5.50
C ASN A 261 21.71 -1.12 -5.80
N GLY A 262 21.31 0.14 -5.63
CA GLY A 262 22.12 1.32 -5.94
C GLY A 262 22.26 1.64 -7.43
N ALA A 263 21.62 0.89 -8.33
CA ALA A 263 21.59 1.21 -9.75
C ALA A 263 20.54 2.27 -10.05
N ASN A 264 20.91 3.28 -10.84
CA ASN A 264 20.00 4.29 -11.35
C ASN A 264 19.35 3.82 -12.66
N GLU A 265 18.03 3.88 -12.76
CA GLU A 265 17.30 3.65 -14.01
C GLU A 265 16.95 4.98 -14.73
N SER A 266 16.41 4.85 -15.94
CA SER A 266 16.02 5.95 -16.82
C SER A 266 14.98 6.89 -16.22
N ASP A 267 14.19 6.42 -15.26
CA ASP A 267 13.14 7.17 -14.58
C ASP A 267 13.62 7.94 -13.33
N LEU A 268 14.93 7.92 -13.00
CA LEU A 268 15.50 8.69 -11.88
C LEU A 268 15.16 10.20 -11.92
N LYS A 269 14.91 10.75 -13.11
CA LYS A 269 14.52 12.16 -13.33
C LYS A 269 13.07 12.33 -13.81
N ALA A 270 12.31 11.24 -13.88
CA ALA A 270 10.91 11.24 -14.29
C ALA A 270 9.97 11.38 -13.07
N PRO A 271 8.71 11.83 -13.29
CA PRO A 271 7.63 11.63 -12.33
C PRO A 271 7.42 10.14 -12.05
N GLY A 272 7.00 9.77 -10.84
CA GLY A 272 6.73 8.39 -10.44
C GLY A 272 7.97 7.52 -10.20
N GLY A 273 9.09 7.88 -10.81
CA GLY A 273 10.43 7.49 -10.40
C GLY A 273 11.05 8.51 -9.46
N GLY A 274 12.31 8.88 -9.70
CA GLY A 274 13.14 9.56 -8.69
C GLY A 274 12.69 10.97 -8.27
N LYS A 275 11.82 11.66 -9.03
CA LYS A 275 11.21 12.92 -8.57
C LYS A 275 10.29 12.72 -7.35
N ASP A 276 9.66 11.56 -7.29
CA ASP A 276 8.79 11.12 -6.20
C ASP A 276 9.50 10.03 -5.36
N ARG A 277 10.83 10.04 -5.38
CA ARG A 277 11.77 9.26 -4.54
C ARG A 277 11.75 7.73 -4.72
N ASN A 278 10.85 7.19 -5.54
CA ASN A 278 10.92 5.83 -6.05
C ASN A 278 12.19 5.66 -6.93
N VAL A 279 13.17 4.88 -6.46
CA VAL A 279 14.46 4.68 -7.14
C VAL A 279 14.96 3.24 -6.99
N GLY A 280 15.96 2.87 -7.80
CA GLY A 280 16.39 1.48 -7.96
C GLY A 280 15.70 0.82 -9.16
N LYS A 281 16.07 -0.44 -9.43
CA LYS A 281 15.67 -1.13 -10.65
C LYS A 281 14.27 -1.71 -10.58
N ILE A 282 13.38 -1.27 -11.46
CA ILE A 282 12.07 -1.88 -11.70
C ILE A 282 12.25 -3.33 -12.15
N LEU A 283 11.65 -4.26 -11.41
CA LEU A 283 11.53 -5.65 -11.83
C LEU A 283 10.33 -5.81 -12.76
N GLN A 284 10.54 -6.53 -13.86
CA GLN A 284 9.44 -7.17 -14.58
C GLN A 284 8.99 -8.41 -13.79
N PRO A 285 7.69 -8.71 -13.67
CA PRO A 285 7.22 -9.94 -13.03
C PRO A 285 7.83 -11.20 -13.67
N ALA A 286 8.22 -12.15 -12.83
CA ALA A 286 8.62 -13.48 -13.24
C ALA A 286 7.41 -14.39 -13.50
N GLU A 287 6.28 -14.09 -12.87
CA GLU A 287 5.02 -14.82 -12.98
C GLU A 287 3.84 -13.89 -12.66
N VAL A 288 2.73 -14.01 -13.38
CA VAL A 288 1.47 -13.32 -13.11
C VAL A 288 0.33 -14.32 -13.28
N GLY A 289 -0.56 -14.39 -12.28
CA GLY A 289 -1.82 -15.11 -12.36
C GLY A 289 -2.99 -14.18 -12.06
N ILE A 290 -3.84 -13.92 -13.05
CA ILE A 290 -5.12 -13.21 -12.91
C ILE A 290 -6.21 -14.27 -12.82
N THR A 291 -6.83 -14.43 -11.66
CA THR A 291 -7.76 -15.54 -11.40
C THR A 291 -9.06 -15.07 -10.76
N TYR A 292 -10.17 -15.69 -11.16
CA TYR A 292 -11.52 -15.39 -10.70
C TYR A 292 -12.18 -16.65 -10.14
N SER A 293 -12.72 -16.59 -8.92
CA SER A 293 -13.40 -17.73 -8.30
C SER A 293 -14.45 -17.30 -7.26
N SER A 294 -15.16 -18.25 -6.67
CA SER A 294 -15.96 -18.03 -5.46
C SER A 294 -15.18 -18.44 -4.22
N THR A 295 -15.12 -17.56 -3.22
CA THR A 295 -14.41 -17.74 -1.96
C THR A 295 -14.86 -19.01 -1.22
N THR A 296 -16.17 -19.14 -0.99
CA THR A 296 -16.82 -20.25 -0.26
C THR A 296 -17.69 -21.16 -1.14
N GLY A 297 -17.71 -20.95 -2.46
CA GLY A 297 -18.57 -21.67 -3.39
C GLY A 297 -19.99 -21.12 -3.49
N ASN A 298 -20.29 -19.98 -2.87
CA ASN A 298 -21.54 -19.25 -3.11
C ASN A 298 -21.64 -18.84 -4.59
N LYS A 299 -22.85 -18.92 -5.17
CA LYS A 299 -23.06 -18.51 -6.57
C LYS A 299 -22.78 -17.03 -6.76
N VAL A 300 -22.08 -16.70 -7.83
CA VAL A 300 -21.67 -15.34 -8.21
C VAL A 300 -22.50 -14.83 -9.40
N GLN A 301 -22.75 -13.52 -9.46
CA GLN A 301 -23.34 -12.84 -10.61
C GLN A 301 -22.26 -12.13 -11.45
N SER A 302 -22.62 -11.65 -12.65
CA SER A 302 -21.67 -10.88 -13.48
C SER A 302 -21.28 -9.56 -12.83
N MET A 303 -20.00 -9.20 -12.97
CA MET A 303 -19.54 -7.81 -12.79
C MET A 303 -20.06 -6.95 -13.93
N ALA A 304 -20.36 -5.68 -13.66
CA ALA A 304 -20.67 -4.70 -14.70
C ALA A 304 -19.41 -4.31 -15.49
N ARG A 305 -19.53 -4.09 -16.80
CA ARG A 305 -18.43 -3.54 -17.62
C ARG A 305 -18.15 -2.09 -17.18
N PHE A 306 -16.88 -1.72 -17.20
CA PHE A 306 -16.28 -0.48 -16.67
C PHE A 306 -16.31 -0.35 -15.14
N MET A 307 -16.59 -1.44 -14.42
CA MET A 307 -16.40 -1.53 -12.97
C MET A 307 -14.94 -1.28 -12.59
N ARG A 308 -14.71 -0.41 -11.60
CA ARG A 308 -13.40 0.01 -11.09
C ARG A 308 -13.25 -0.48 -9.65
N ILE A 309 -12.27 -1.32 -9.35
CA ILE A 309 -12.08 -1.87 -8.01
C ILE A 309 -10.63 -1.65 -7.57
N ILE A 310 -10.44 -1.15 -6.36
CA ILE A 310 -9.12 -1.02 -5.71
C ILE A 310 -9.07 -1.98 -4.51
N THR A 311 -7.97 -2.71 -4.38
CA THR A 311 -7.62 -3.46 -3.17
C THR A 311 -6.27 -3.01 -2.61
N GLY A 312 -6.09 -3.09 -1.29
CA GLY A 312 -4.99 -2.37 -0.63
C GLY A 312 -5.27 -0.86 -0.52
N ASP A 313 -4.30 -0.13 0.01
CA ASP A 313 -4.36 1.33 0.13
C ASP A 313 -2.95 1.92 0.05
N ALA A 314 -2.68 2.67 -1.01
CA ALA A 314 -1.44 3.39 -1.24
C ALA A 314 -1.02 4.31 -0.08
N LYS A 315 -1.98 4.70 0.78
CA LYS A 315 -1.79 5.59 1.93
C LYS A 315 -1.93 4.87 3.28
N ALA A 316 -1.89 3.54 3.29
CA ALA A 316 -2.12 2.71 4.49
C ALA A 316 -1.19 2.99 5.67
N LEU A 317 -0.01 3.59 5.47
CA LEU A 317 0.84 3.99 6.61
C LEU A 317 0.16 5.10 7.41
N THR A 318 -0.34 6.13 6.72
CA THR A 318 -1.00 7.30 7.35
C THR A 318 -2.47 7.07 7.66
N ASN A 319 -3.20 6.36 6.79
CA ASN A 319 -4.61 6.00 6.95
C ASN A 319 -4.84 4.88 7.98
N GLY A 320 -3.84 4.02 8.18
CA GLY A 320 -3.94 2.82 9.01
C GLY A 320 -4.36 1.57 8.22
N PRO A 321 -4.29 0.39 8.87
CA PRO A 321 -4.34 -0.92 8.19
C PRO A 321 -5.73 -1.34 7.68
N ALA A 322 -6.77 -0.52 7.82
CA ALA A 322 -8.16 -0.94 7.61
C ALA A 322 -8.46 -1.41 6.18
N ASN A 323 -7.82 -0.79 5.19
CA ASN A 323 -7.92 -1.13 3.76
C ASN A 323 -6.71 -1.95 3.25
N ALA A 324 -5.77 -2.32 4.12
CA ALA A 324 -4.54 -3.01 3.73
C ALA A 324 -4.81 -4.50 3.48
N HIS A 325 -5.06 -4.85 2.21
CA HIS A 325 -5.48 -6.18 1.78
C HIS A 325 -4.49 -6.91 0.85
N ALA A 326 -3.40 -6.25 0.48
CA ALA A 326 -2.24 -6.90 -0.14
C ALA A 326 -1.51 -7.80 0.87
N SER A 327 -0.92 -8.90 0.41
CA SER A 327 -0.09 -9.74 1.28
C SER A 327 1.11 -10.38 0.58
N TRP A 328 2.23 -10.41 1.30
CA TRP A 328 3.54 -10.84 0.80
C TRP A 328 3.92 -12.24 1.29
N SER A 329 4.58 -13.02 0.44
CA SER A 329 5.03 -14.39 0.72
C SER A 329 6.17 -14.82 -0.21
N CYS A 330 6.50 -16.12 -0.22
CA CYS A 330 7.39 -16.74 -1.19
C CYS A 330 6.73 -17.95 -1.85
N THR A 331 7.09 -18.26 -3.10
CA THR A 331 6.58 -19.46 -3.79
C THR A 331 6.86 -20.72 -2.99
N GLY A 332 5.83 -21.54 -2.74
CA GLY A 332 5.93 -22.73 -1.89
C GLY A 332 5.80 -22.48 -0.38
N PHE A 333 5.67 -21.21 0.03
CA PHE A 333 5.43 -20.77 1.41
C PHE A 333 4.15 -19.92 1.53
N GLU A 334 3.27 -19.96 0.53
CA GLU A 334 2.06 -19.13 0.40
C GLU A 334 0.94 -19.46 1.41
N ASP A 335 1.16 -20.46 2.27
CA ASP A 335 0.42 -20.73 3.52
C ASP A 335 0.78 -19.75 4.66
N ARG A 336 1.84 -18.95 4.46
CA ARG A 336 2.28 -17.83 5.29
C ARG A 336 2.12 -16.55 4.46
N GLN A 337 1.43 -15.56 5.00
CA GLN A 337 1.20 -14.27 4.36
C GLN A 337 1.53 -13.14 5.33
N LEU A 338 2.27 -12.14 4.85
CA LEU A 338 2.76 -10.99 5.61
C LEU A 338 2.00 -9.72 5.16
N ALA A 339 1.56 -8.90 6.11
CA ALA A 339 0.86 -7.65 5.82
C ALA A 339 1.74 -6.40 6.01
N ASP A 340 2.83 -6.52 6.78
CA ASP A 340 3.66 -5.40 7.27
C ASP A 340 5.18 -5.63 7.07
N LYS A 341 5.57 -6.70 6.35
CA LYS A 341 6.97 -7.13 6.16
C LYS A 341 7.22 -7.63 4.76
N TYR A 342 8.40 -7.32 4.22
CA TYR A 342 8.91 -7.99 3.03
C TYR A 342 9.52 -9.37 3.39
N PRO A 343 9.24 -10.43 2.62
CA PRO A 343 9.78 -11.75 2.88
C PRO A 343 11.22 -11.89 2.35
N ILE A 344 12.09 -12.50 3.15
CA ILE A 344 13.36 -13.06 2.69
C ILE A 344 13.07 -14.47 2.19
N CYS A 345 13.14 -14.67 0.88
CA CYS A 345 12.82 -15.96 0.27
C CYS A 345 14.01 -16.92 0.23
N PRO A 346 13.79 -18.24 0.38
CA PRO A 346 14.84 -19.24 0.21
C PRO A 346 15.32 -19.29 -1.25
N ASN A 347 16.58 -19.68 -1.47
CA ASN A 347 17.11 -19.92 -2.82
C ASN A 347 16.19 -20.86 -3.62
N GLY A 348 15.88 -20.48 -4.87
CA GLY A 348 14.92 -21.20 -5.73
C GLY A 348 13.45 -20.85 -5.48
N SER A 349 13.15 -19.97 -4.52
CA SER A 349 11.81 -19.40 -4.30
C SER A 349 11.77 -17.93 -4.74
N ARG A 350 10.67 -17.50 -5.35
CA ARG A 350 10.41 -16.10 -5.70
C ARG A 350 9.72 -15.37 -4.55
N VAL A 351 9.89 -14.05 -4.49
CA VAL A 351 8.98 -13.17 -3.74
C VAL A 351 7.63 -13.18 -4.43
N VAL A 352 6.54 -13.29 -3.67
CA VAL A 352 5.16 -13.29 -4.15
C VAL A 352 4.39 -12.19 -3.43
N ARG A 353 3.57 -11.42 -4.15
CA ARG A 353 2.44 -10.70 -3.58
C ARG A 353 1.12 -11.30 -4.05
N THR A 354 0.10 -11.18 -3.21
CA THR A 354 -1.27 -11.59 -3.48
C THR A 354 -2.19 -10.40 -3.24
N LEU A 355 -2.89 -9.96 -4.28
CA LEU A 355 -3.84 -8.86 -4.25
C LEU A 355 -5.24 -9.46 -4.43
N LYS A 356 -6.02 -9.53 -3.34
CA LYS A 356 -7.39 -10.07 -3.37
C LYS A 356 -8.37 -8.92 -3.41
N PHE A 357 -9.26 -8.92 -4.38
CA PHE A 357 -10.24 -7.85 -4.54
C PHE A 357 -11.54 -8.17 -3.79
N PRO A 358 -12.33 -7.14 -3.43
CA PRO A 358 -13.72 -7.26 -3.02
C PRO A 358 -14.51 -8.27 -3.87
N ASP A 359 -15.22 -9.19 -3.21
CA ASP A 359 -16.03 -10.25 -3.82
C ASP A 359 -17.56 -10.00 -3.71
N CYS A 360 -17.94 -8.80 -3.27
CA CYS A 360 -19.31 -8.33 -3.18
C CYS A 360 -19.47 -6.95 -3.85
N TRP A 361 -20.58 -6.76 -4.56
CA TRP A 361 -20.93 -5.51 -5.27
C TRP A 361 -22.33 -5.03 -4.87
N ASP A 362 -22.56 -3.71 -4.83
CA ASP A 362 -23.87 -3.12 -4.50
C ASP A 362 -24.99 -3.43 -5.52
N GLY A 363 -24.62 -3.90 -6.72
CA GLY A 363 -25.55 -4.29 -7.78
C GLY A 363 -26.03 -3.14 -8.67
N LYS A 364 -25.48 -1.94 -8.52
CA LYS A 364 -25.85 -0.74 -9.26
C LYS A 364 -24.65 0.00 -9.86
N ASN A 365 -23.67 0.38 -9.04
CA ASN A 365 -22.69 1.40 -9.43
C ASN A 365 -21.39 0.76 -9.95
N ILE A 366 -20.84 1.24 -11.08
CA ILE A 366 -19.54 0.79 -11.60
C ILE A 366 -18.35 1.40 -10.86
N ASP A 367 -18.59 2.48 -10.12
CA ASP A 367 -17.63 3.15 -9.25
C ASP A 367 -18.41 3.91 -8.17
N SER A 368 -17.72 4.44 -7.16
CA SER A 368 -18.27 5.30 -6.10
C SER A 368 -17.41 6.55 -5.93
N ALA A 369 -17.97 7.61 -5.32
CA ALA A 369 -17.27 8.88 -5.09
C ALA A 369 -15.96 8.81 -4.28
N ASN A 370 -15.65 7.64 -3.69
CA ASN A 370 -14.40 7.33 -2.98
C ASN A 370 -13.71 6.04 -3.49
N HIS A 371 -14.13 5.55 -4.66
CA HIS A 371 -13.66 4.33 -5.36
C HIS A 371 -13.67 3.02 -4.57
N ARG A 372 -14.37 2.97 -3.43
CA ARG A 372 -14.41 1.81 -2.54
C ARG A 372 -15.82 1.35 -2.16
N THR A 373 -16.73 2.26 -1.77
CA THR A 373 -18.02 1.88 -1.12
C THR A 373 -19.04 1.17 -2.01
N HIS A 374 -18.86 1.13 -3.33
CA HIS A 374 -19.70 0.33 -4.22
C HIS A 374 -19.35 -1.19 -4.22
N THR A 375 -18.19 -1.57 -3.67
CA THR A 375 -17.80 -2.97 -3.44
C THR A 375 -17.47 -3.24 -1.97
N ALA A 376 -17.40 -4.52 -1.59
CA ALA A 376 -17.01 -4.96 -0.25
C ALA A 376 -16.43 -6.37 -0.29
N PHE A 377 -15.70 -6.75 0.76
CA PHE A 377 -15.39 -8.15 1.03
C PHE A 377 -16.57 -8.85 1.70
N SER A 378 -16.75 -10.13 1.35
CA SER A 378 -17.62 -11.05 2.08
C SER A 378 -17.04 -11.38 3.46
N ASN A 379 -17.89 -11.80 4.39
CA ASN A 379 -17.44 -12.26 5.71
C ASN A 379 -16.78 -13.65 5.64
N SER A 380 -16.30 -14.19 6.76
CA SER A 380 -15.64 -15.51 6.81
C SER A 380 -16.50 -16.70 6.37
N GLY A 381 -17.83 -16.54 6.30
CA GLY A 381 -18.78 -17.50 5.72
C GLY A 381 -19.11 -17.24 4.24
N GLY A 382 -18.48 -16.24 3.61
CA GLY A 382 -18.72 -15.83 2.23
C GLY A 382 -20.06 -15.11 2.01
N ALA A 383 -20.68 -14.58 3.08
CA ALA A 383 -21.89 -13.77 2.96
C ALA A 383 -21.52 -12.29 2.77
N CYS A 384 -22.15 -11.66 1.76
CA CYS A 384 -21.97 -10.24 1.49
C CYS A 384 -22.69 -9.33 2.50
N PRO A 385 -22.28 -8.06 2.64
CA PRO A 385 -23.02 -7.06 3.40
C PRO A 385 -24.47 -6.89 2.91
N LYS A 386 -25.34 -6.34 3.78
CA LYS A 386 -26.74 -6.08 3.44
C LYS A 386 -26.84 -5.24 2.16
N ASN A 387 -27.74 -5.65 1.27
CA ASN A 387 -27.98 -5.09 -0.08
C ASN A 387 -26.93 -5.43 -1.15
N PHE A 388 -25.74 -5.94 -0.82
CA PHE A 388 -24.73 -6.36 -1.81
C PHE A 388 -25.04 -7.75 -2.39
N ARG A 389 -24.35 -8.13 -3.48
CA ARG A 389 -24.43 -9.45 -4.15
C ARG A 389 -23.02 -9.97 -4.43
N ALA A 390 -22.85 -11.28 -4.39
CA ALA A 390 -21.54 -11.92 -4.66
C ALA A 390 -21.18 -11.81 -6.14
N ILE A 391 -19.96 -11.36 -6.42
CA ILE A 391 -19.30 -11.34 -7.74
C ILE A 391 -18.07 -12.26 -7.69
N PRO A 392 -17.47 -12.65 -8.84
CA PRO A 392 -16.22 -13.39 -8.85
C PRO A 392 -15.12 -12.63 -8.07
N GLN A 393 -14.51 -13.26 -7.07
CA GLN A 393 -13.33 -12.69 -6.42
C GLN A 393 -12.17 -12.72 -7.43
N LEU A 394 -11.74 -11.54 -7.88
CA LEU A 394 -10.44 -11.37 -8.52
C LEU A 394 -9.34 -11.59 -7.47
N VAL A 395 -8.37 -12.43 -7.82
CA VAL A 395 -7.09 -12.55 -7.15
C VAL A 395 -6.00 -12.40 -8.20
N GLU A 396 -5.18 -11.37 -8.04
CA GLU A 396 -3.92 -11.21 -8.75
C GLU A 396 -2.80 -11.77 -7.89
N ARG A 397 -1.98 -12.65 -8.47
CA ARG A 397 -0.79 -13.19 -7.83
C ARG A 397 0.41 -12.89 -8.71
N VAL A 398 1.33 -12.08 -8.19
CA VAL A 398 2.51 -11.61 -8.93
C VAL A 398 3.76 -12.10 -8.21
N ALA A 399 4.66 -12.77 -8.94
CA ALA A 399 5.91 -13.28 -8.40
C ALA A 399 7.13 -12.67 -9.09
N TYR A 400 8.21 -12.46 -8.33
CA TYR A 400 9.41 -11.75 -8.74
C TYR A 400 10.69 -12.52 -8.39
N ASP A 401 11.61 -12.61 -9.36
CA ASP A 401 12.96 -13.16 -9.18
C ASP A 401 13.86 -12.12 -8.50
N VAL A 402 13.77 -12.01 -7.17
CA VAL A 402 14.59 -11.12 -6.34
C VAL A 402 15.93 -11.82 -5.98
N PRO A 403 17.10 -11.20 -6.24
CA PRO A 403 18.39 -11.80 -5.87
C PRO A 403 18.61 -11.89 -4.35
N THR A 404 19.08 -13.04 -3.88
CA THR A 404 19.40 -13.29 -2.46
C THR A 404 20.35 -12.22 -1.91
N GLY A 405 19.96 -11.55 -0.82
CA GLY A 405 20.78 -10.52 -0.17
C GLY A 405 20.59 -9.09 -0.72
N VAL A 406 19.73 -8.88 -1.71
CA VAL A 406 19.38 -7.54 -2.22
C VAL A 406 18.09 -7.05 -1.56
N ARG A 407 18.08 -5.81 -1.06
CA ARG A 407 16.87 -5.14 -0.56
C ARG A 407 15.95 -4.78 -1.73
N PHE A 408 14.65 -4.84 -1.49
CA PHE A 408 13.62 -4.45 -2.46
C PHE A 408 12.48 -3.73 -1.75
N ALA A 409 11.73 -2.91 -2.48
CA ALA A 409 10.52 -2.27 -1.96
C ALA A 409 9.49 -2.02 -3.06
N VAL A 410 8.23 -1.87 -2.65
CA VAL A 410 7.11 -1.46 -3.49
C VAL A 410 7.20 0.04 -3.80
N ASP A 411 6.83 0.43 -5.01
CA ASP A 411 6.66 1.84 -5.36
C ASP A 411 5.50 2.45 -4.57
N SER A 412 5.69 3.65 -4.01
CA SER A 412 4.70 4.33 -3.16
C SER A 412 4.83 5.85 -3.23
N PHE A 413 3.82 6.56 -2.71
CA PHE A 413 3.97 7.98 -2.35
C PHE A 413 5.19 8.20 -1.43
N PRO A 414 5.93 9.33 -1.55
CA PRO A 414 7.17 9.59 -0.81
C PRO A 414 7.05 9.43 0.72
N GLU A 415 5.96 9.93 1.29
CA GLU A 415 5.70 9.95 2.73
C GLU A 415 5.22 8.59 3.28
N GLN A 416 4.90 7.63 2.41
CA GLN A 416 4.46 6.27 2.79
C GLN A 416 5.66 5.30 2.95
N LEU A 417 6.88 5.81 2.73
CA LEU A 417 8.17 5.19 3.09
C LEU A 417 8.43 3.82 2.43
N HIS A 418 7.80 3.54 1.28
CA HIS A 418 7.85 2.25 0.57
C HIS A 418 7.48 1.06 1.49
N ASN A 419 6.59 1.29 2.45
CA ASN A 419 6.19 0.29 3.44
C ASN A 419 5.33 -0.80 2.76
N PRO A 420 5.60 -2.11 2.96
CA PRO A 420 4.85 -3.21 2.36
C PRO A 420 3.33 -3.17 2.59
N ILE A 421 2.87 -2.48 3.63
CA ILE A 421 1.44 -2.28 3.92
C ILE A 421 0.72 -1.39 2.89
N THR A 422 1.48 -0.62 2.09
CA THR A 422 0.96 0.30 1.07
C THR A 422 0.86 -0.33 -0.32
N ASP A 423 1.18 -1.63 -0.48
CA ASP A 423 0.94 -2.38 -1.71
C ASP A 423 -0.56 -2.48 -2.01
N HIS A 424 -0.91 -2.40 -3.29
CA HIS A 424 -2.28 -2.32 -3.77
C HIS A 424 -2.41 -2.87 -5.19
N GLY A 425 -3.65 -3.14 -5.60
CA GLY A 425 -4.02 -3.54 -6.94
C GLY A 425 -5.27 -2.80 -7.39
N ASP A 426 -5.29 -2.45 -8.66
CA ASP A 426 -6.33 -1.67 -9.31
C ASP A 426 -6.82 -2.44 -10.54
N PHE A 427 -8.14 -2.57 -10.66
CA PHE A 427 -8.79 -3.34 -11.71
C PHE A 427 -9.86 -2.50 -12.39
N ILE A 428 -9.80 -2.41 -13.72
CA ILE A 428 -10.90 -1.90 -14.55
C ILE A 428 -11.42 -3.03 -15.43
N ASN A 429 -12.63 -3.51 -15.11
CA ASN A 429 -13.31 -4.52 -15.91
C ASN A 429 -13.68 -3.97 -17.30
N VAL A 430 -13.04 -4.43 -18.36
CA VAL A 430 -13.42 -4.07 -19.75
C VAL A 430 -13.80 -5.32 -20.55
N MET A 431 -13.95 -6.48 -19.90
CA MET A 431 -14.47 -7.70 -20.51
C MET A 431 -15.76 -7.43 -21.30
N ASN A 432 -15.89 -8.05 -22.47
CA ASN A 432 -17.15 -8.05 -23.21
C ASN A 432 -18.17 -9.00 -22.55
N ARG A 433 -19.45 -8.85 -22.89
CA ARG A 433 -20.55 -9.64 -22.29
C ARG A 433 -20.33 -11.14 -22.41
N ASN A 434 -19.87 -11.64 -23.55
CA ASN A 434 -19.71 -13.08 -23.78
C ASN A 434 -18.66 -13.67 -22.83
N LEU A 435 -17.57 -12.93 -22.58
CA LEU A 435 -16.51 -13.35 -21.66
C LEU A 435 -16.96 -13.30 -20.19
N LEU A 436 -17.75 -12.28 -19.81
CA LEU A 436 -18.39 -12.18 -18.50
C LEU A 436 -19.38 -13.34 -18.25
N ASP A 437 -20.28 -13.59 -19.20
CA ASP A 437 -21.25 -14.68 -19.14
C ASP A 437 -20.53 -16.06 -19.08
N GLN A 438 -19.43 -16.23 -19.82
CA GLN A 438 -18.56 -17.43 -19.76
C GLN A 438 -17.87 -17.60 -18.40
N MET A 439 -17.31 -16.53 -17.82
CA MET A 439 -16.67 -16.56 -16.49
C MET A 439 -17.66 -16.97 -15.40
N VAL A 440 -18.85 -16.34 -15.38
CA VAL A 440 -19.91 -16.61 -14.41
C VAL A 440 -20.43 -18.04 -14.52
N SER A 441 -20.69 -18.51 -15.75
CA SER A 441 -21.03 -19.91 -16.05
C SER A 441 -19.95 -20.86 -15.52
N CYS A 442 -18.69 -20.63 -15.86
CA CYS A 442 -17.58 -21.51 -15.47
C CYS A 442 -17.43 -21.65 -13.94
N ILE A 443 -17.50 -20.54 -13.21
CA ILE A 443 -17.36 -20.53 -11.74
C ILE A 443 -18.56 -21.24 -11.09
N ASN A 444 -19.79 -20.91 -11.52
CA ASN A 444 -21.02 -21.45 -10.93
C ASN A 444 -21.26 -22.94 -11.24
N GLU A 445 -20.65 -23.47 -12.31
CA GLU A 445 -20.76 -24.87 -12.73
C GLU A 445 -19.58 -25.76 -12.26
N GLY A 446 -18.64 -25.21 -11.48
CA GLY A 446 -17.49 -25.99 -10.97
C GLY A 446 -16.38 -26.25 -12.01
N ARG A 447 -16.42 -25.57 -13.17
CA ARG A 447 -15.47 -25.78 -14.27
C ARG A 447 -14.19 -24.95 -14.11
N ARG A 448 -13.16 -25.27 -14.90
CA ARG A 448 -11.94 -24.46 -15.06
C ARG A 448 -11.87 -23.95 -16.50
N CYS A 449 -11.74 -22.64 -16.69
CA CYS A 449 -11.81 -21.99 -18.00
C CYS A 449 -10.87 -20.77 -18.08
N GLY A 450 -10.78 -20.19 -19.28
CA GLY A 450 -9.87 -19.09 -19.62
C GLY A 450 -8.59 -19.61 -20.24
#